data_AF-A0A4Q6CAX6-F1
#
_entry.id   AF-A0A4Q6CAX6-F1
#
_cell.length_a   1.000
_cell.length_b   1.000
_cell.length_c   1.000
_cell.angle_alpha   90.00
_cell.angle_beta   90.00
_cell.angle_gamma   90.00
#
_symmetry.space_group_name_H-M   'P 1'
#
loop_
_entity.id
_entity.type
_entity.pdbx_description
1 polymer ?
#
loop_
_entity_poly.entity_id
_entity_poly.type
_entity_poly.pdbx_seq_one_letter_code
_entity_poly.pdbx_strand_id
1 'polypeptide(L)'
;MRWKLNLNKFRFDMTLNEVQASFLANLTSIGASHSPSPKFHTAIVNPGGERGFESYRTSYLARLRSSLSDDFPELAEALGEDAFFKLLDHYISLHPSTFSTLYEYSEQFKEFVLATQSNGERAAVDWAILLVKNRVEGNLHRSTDTLMTDDVAATRVCPNPTVQVVTTKKETALIWKLNDEILERVVDSTELRIWLSLPDAAPTIQEWKNGLKKLELDSLQLKSIVETWLDEGILSLRNSPPTPSFVEHHR
;
A
#
# COMPACT_ATOMS: atom_id res chain seq x y z
N MET A 1 15.86 2.24 42.43
CA MET A 1 17.14 2.15 41.68
C MET A 1 16.98 2.92 40.37
N ARG A 2 17.60 4.11 40.25
CA ARG A 2 17.56 4.95 39.04
C ARG A 2 18.64 4.45 38.07
N TRP A 3 18.24 3.96 36.89
CA TRP A 3 19.17 3.65 35.80
C TRP A 3 19.65 4.98 35.18
N LYS A 4 20.84 5.45 35.59
CA LYS A 4 21.57 6.49 34.86
C LYS A 4 22.39 5.79 33.76
N LEU A 5 21.87 5.77 32.54
CA LEU A 5 22.66 5.44 31.35
C LEU A 5 23.70 6.57 31.17
N ASN A 6 24.95 6.26 31.48
CA ASN A 6 26.08 7.16 31.29
C ASN A 6 26.56 7.03 29.83
N LEU A 7 25.97 7.82 28.94
CA LEU A 7 26.24 7.82 27.50
C LEU A 7 27.65 8.28 27.11
N ASN A 8 28.49 8.71 28.07
CA ASN A 8 29.84 9.21 27.81
C ASN A 8 30.95 8.14 27.77
N LYS A 9 30.63 6.85 27.92
CA LYS A 9 31.66 5.78 28.01
C LYS A 9 31.83 4.91 26.75
N PHE A 10 30.99 5.09 25.74
CA PHE A 10 31.11 4.39 24.46
C PHE A 10 31.29 5.44 23.37
N ARG A 11 32.54 5.71 22.98
CA ARG A 11 32.81 6.36 21.69
C ARG A 11 32.41 5.35 20.63
N PHE A 12 31.24 5.56 20.03
CA PHE A 12 30.83 4.84 18.82
C PHE A 12 31.72 5.35 17.67
N ASP A 13 32.79 4.63 17.37
CA ASP A 13 33.67 4.88 16.21
C ASP A 13 33.01 4.48 14.86
N MET A 14 31.69 4.27 14.86
CA MET A 14 30.89 4.01 13.65
C MET A 14 29.65 4.88 13.66
N THR A 15 29.37 5.49 12.52
CA THR A 15 28.11 6.14 12.20
C THR A 15 26.99 5.09 12.10
N LEU A 16 25.74 5.53 12.22
CA LEU A 16 24.57 4.67 12.01
C LEU A 16 24.60 3.99 10.63
N ASN A 17 25.06 4.71 9.60
CA ASN A 17 25.20 4.20 8.24
C ASN A 17 26.24 3.08 8.15
N GLU A 18 27.38 3.21 8.84
CA GLU A 18 28.42 2.17 8.87
C GLU A 18 27.98 0.92 9.64
N VAL A 19 27.21 1.12 10.71
CA VAL A 19 26.55 0.03 11.44
C VAL A 19 25.55 -0.68 10.52
N GLN A 20 24.65 0.05 9.87
CA GLN A 20 23.69 -0.52 8.94
C GLN A 20 24.36 -1.25 7.78
N ALA A 21 25.38 -0.66 7.14
CA ALA A 21 26.13 -1.29 6.06
C ALA A 21 26.81 -2.59 6.52
N SER A 22 27.42 -2.59 7.71
CA SER A 22 28.02 -3.80 8.29
C SER A 22 26.97 -4.86 8.60
N PHE A 23 25.77 -4.49 9.04
CA PHE A 23 24.67 -5.42 9.27
C PHE A 23 24.14 -6.02 7.96
N LEU A 24 23.90 -5.19 6.95
CA LEU A 24 23.43 -5.61 5.62
C LEU A 24 24.40 -6.59 4.95
N ALA A 25 25.72 -6.35 5.05
CA ALA A 25 26.74 -7.27 4.55
C ALA A 25 26.74 -8.65 5.25
N ASN A 26 26.28 -8.71 6.50
CA ASN A 26 26.14 -9.95 7.26
C ASN A 26 24.77 -10.64 7.02
N LEU A 27 23.76 -9.94 6.49
CA LEU A 27 22.47 -10.55 6.13
C LEU A 27 22.57 -11.42 4.88
N THR A 28 23.39 -11.02 3.91
CA THR A 28 23.51 -11.68 2.59
C THR A 28 24.42 -12.91 2.60
N SER A 29 25.21 -13.12 3.66
CA SER A 29 26.20 -14.19 3.79
C SER A 29 25.64 -15.48 4.43
N ILE A 30 24.38 -15.83 4.16
CA ILE A 30 23.71 -17.01 4.72
C ILE A 30 24.56 -18.27 4.46
N GLY A 31 25.15 -18.84 5.53
CA GLY A 31 25.99 -20.03 5.48
C GLY A 31 27.50 -19.80 5.37
N ALA A 32 27.96 -18.57 5.14
CA ALA A 32 29.37 -18.22 5.24
C ALA A 32 29.65 -17.73 6.67
N SER A 33 30.65 -18.32 7.33
CA SER A 33 31.13 -17.92 8.66
C SER A 33 31.82 -16.55 8.60
N HIS A 34 31.07 -15.48 8.33
CA HIS A 34 31.53 -14.12 8.46
C HIS A 34 31.15 -13.64 9.85
N SER A 35 32.11 -13.69 10.77
CA SER A 35 31.95 -13.00 12.05
C SER A 35 31.76 -11.52 11.77
N PRO A 36 30.77 -10.86 12.41
CA PRO A 36 30.62 -9.42 12.35
C PRO A 36 31.96 -8.74 12.67
N SER A 37 32.21 -7.58 12.06
CA SER A 37 33.44 -6.85 12.37
C SER A 37 33.55 -6.65 13.89
N PRO A 38 34.76 -6.77 14.49
CA PRO A 38 34.94 -6.56 15.94
C PRO A 38 34.40 -5.22 16.45
N LYS A 39 34.32 -4.21 15.56
CA LYS A 39 33.71 -2.90 15.84
C LYS A 39 32.18 -2.99 16.02
N PHE A 40 31.49 -3.82 15.23
CA PHE A 40 30.04 -4.06 15.34
C PHE A 40 29.66 -4.80 16.63
N HIS A 41 30.46 -5.79 17.02
CA HIS A 41 30.31 -6.47 18.31
C HIS A 41 30.36 -5.49 19.49
N THR A 42 31.31 -4.56 19.45
CA THR A 42 31.52 -3.60 20.54
C THR A 42 30.45 -2.51 20.57
N ALA A 43 29.86 -2.14 19.43
CA ALA A 43 28.87 -1.07 19.31
C ALA A 43 27.45 -1.50 19.73
N ILE A 44 26.99 -2.70 19.38
CA ILE A 44 25.58 -3.10 19.59
C ILE A 44 25.43 -4.19 20.67
N VAL A 45 26.44 -5.03 20.87
CA VAL A 45 26.29 -6.26 21.65
C VAL A 45 26.96 -6.12 23.03
N ASN A 46 26.16 -5.85 24.07
CA ASN A 46 26.55 -6.06 25.48
C ASN A 46 26.89 -7.57 25.71
N PRO A 47 27.54 -7.99 26.82
CA PRO A 47 28.42 -9.18 26.86
C PRO A 47 27.68 -10.50 26.57
N GLY A 48 27.53 -10.81 25.28
CA GLY A 48 26.88 -12.00 24.72
C GLY A 48 27.42 -12.41 23.35
N GLY A 49 28.38 -11.65 22.79
CA GLY A 49 29.16 -12.02 21.60
C GLY A 49 28.35 -12.36 20.35
N GLU A 50 28.92 -13.20 19.49
CA GLU A 50 28.34 -13.71 18.23
C GLU A 50 26.92 -14.29 18.37
N ARG A 51 26.58 -14.87 19.53
CA ARG A 51 25.24 -15.43 19.77
C ARG A 51 24.14 -14.38 19.85
N GLY A 52 24.44 -13.22 20.44
CA GLY A 52 23.48 -12.11 20.51
C GLY A 52 23.19 -11.52 19.13
N PHE A 53 24.22 -11.43 18.29
CA PHE A 53 24.09 -10.99 16.90
C PHE A 53 23.24 -11.96 16.08
N GLU A 54 23.55 -13.25 16.14
CA GLU A 54 22.83 -14.26 15.36
C GLU A 54 21.34 -14.36 15.77
N SER A 55 21.06 -14.21 17.07
CA SER A 55 19.68 -14.13 17.57
C SER A 55 18.96 -12.89 17.03
N TYR A 56 19.60 -11.71 17.04
CA TYR A 56 19.01 -10.50 16.47
C TYR A 56 18.78 -10.62 14.97
N ARG A 57 19.76 -11.13 14.22
CA ARG A 57 19.69 -11.38 12.76
C ARG A 57 18.51 -12.30 12.43
N THR A 58 18.37 -13.41 13.15
CA THR A 58 17.28 -14.37 12.98
C THR A 58 15.91 -13.72 13.24
N SER A 59 15.78 -12.98 14.35
CA SER A 59 14.53 -12.28 14.69
C SER A 59 14.17 -11.20 13.67
N TYR A 60 15.17 -10.49 13.14
CA TYR A 60 14.96 -9.48 12.11
C TYR A 60 14.45 -10.09 10.80
N LEU A 61 15.09 -11.16 10.32
CA LEU A 61 14.63 -11.88 9.12
C LEU A 61 13.24 -12.48 9.30
N ALA A 62 12.95 -13.05 10.47
CA ALA A 62 11.62 -13.57 10.80
C ALA A 62 10.55 -12.46 10.75
N ARG A 63 10.87 -11.25 11.22
CA ARG A 63 9.95 -10.11 11.14
C ARG A 63 9.71 -9.64 9.71
N LEU A 64 10.73 -9.61 8.87
CA LEU A 64 10.56 -9.28 7.44
C LEU A 64 9.66 -10.30 6.75
N ARG A 65 9.92 -11.59 6.95
CA ARG A 65 9.08 -12.68 6.42
C ARG A 65 7.64 -12.57 6.89
N SER A 66 7.42 -12.36 8.19
CA SER A 66 6.09 -12.21 8.77
C SER A 66 5.36 -11.04 8.12
N SER A 67 5.99 -9.86 8.06
CA SER A 67 5.38 -8.66 7.45
C SER A 67 4.99 -8.90 5.99
N LEU A 68 5.89 -9.47 5.18
CA LEU A 68 5.57 -9.76 3.78
C LEU A 68 4.53 -10.88 3.64
N SER A 69 4.46 -11.82 4.58
CA SER A 69 3.40 -12.85 4.55
C SER A 69 2.04 -12.26 4.90
N ASP A 70 2.00 -11.35 5.87
CA ASP A 70 0.78 -10.64 6.29
C ASP A 70 0.27 -9.68 5.20
N ASP A 71 1.19 -9.07 4.44
CA ASP A 71 0.87 -8.09 3.40
C ASP A 71 0.48 -8.75 2.06
N PHE A 72 0.87 -10.01 1.79
CA PHE A 72 0.69 -10.68 0.49
C PHE A 72 0.01 -12.07 0.56
N PRO A 73 -1.19 -12.19 1.17
CA PRO A 73 -1.88 -13.48 1.33
C PRO A 73 -2.39 -14.09 0.02
N GLU A 74 -2.91 -13.33 -0.96
CA GLU A 74 -3.38 -13.91 -2.22
C GLU A 74 -2.24 -14.45 -3.06
N LEU A 75 -1.09 -13.76 -3.06
CA LEU A 75 0.11 -14.25 -3.71
C LEU A 75 0.58 -15.57 -3.07
N ALA A 76 0.53 -15.66 -1.74
CA ALA A 76 0.90 -16.88 -1.02
C ALA A 76 -0.03 -18.05 -1.38
N GLU A 77 -1.35 -17.81 -1.44
CA GLU A 77 -2.32 -18.82 -1.88
C GLU A 77 -2.07 -19.26 -3.33
N ALA A 78 -1.82 -18.32 -4.25
CA ALA A 78 -1.62 -18.60 -5.67
C ALA A 78 -0.32 -19.36 -5.97
N LEU A 79 0.73 -19.18 -5.17
CA LEU A 79 2.00 -19.88 -5.32
C LEU A 79 2.07 -21.19 -4.52
N GLY A 80 1.31 -21.27 -3.42
CA GLY A 80 1.49 -22.25 -2.37
C GLY A 80 2.58 -21.85 -1.37
N GLU A 81 2.40 -22.24 -0.12
CA GLU A 81 3.20 -21.81 1.04
C GLU A 81 4.72 -21.99 0.83
N ASP A 82 5.16 -23.20 0.42
CA ASP A 82 6.59 -23.49 0.21
C ASP A 82 7.24 -22.62 -0.87
N ALA A 83 6.53 -22.38 -1.98
CA ALA A 83 7.04 -21.57 -3.07
C ALA A 83 7.08 -20.09 -2.69
N PHE A 84 6.07 -19.63 -1.97
CA PHE A 84 6.00 -18.28 -1.44
C PHE A 84 7.14 -18.00 -0.44
N PHE A 85 7.41 -18.89 0.52
CA PHE A 85 8.53 -18.70 1.46
C PHE A 85 9.89 -18.70 0.76
N LYS A 86 10.09 -19.53 -0.26
CA LYS A 86 11.32 -19.49 -1.08
C LYS A 86 11.46 -18.16 -1.82
N LEU A 87 10.35 -17.61 -2.32
CA LEU A 87 10.32 -16.30 -2.96
C LEU A 87 10.67 -15.17 -1.98
N LEU A 88 10.11 -15.20 -0.77
CA LEU A 88 10.46 -14.24 0.30
C LEU A 88 11.95 -14.32 0.65
N ASP A 89 12.48 -15.53 0.84
CA ASP A 89 13.89 -15.73 1.16
C ASP A 89 14.81 -15.21 0.06
N HIS A 90 14.44 -15.48 -1.19
CA HIS A 90 15.17 -14.99 -2.34
C HIS A 90 15.15 -13.46 -2.37
N TYR A 91 13.97 -12.84 -2.24
CA TYR A 91 13.83 -11.38 -2.22
C TYR A 91 14.63 -10.74 -1.07
N ILE A 92 14.47 -11.23 0.16
CA ILE A 92 15.16 -10.67 1.33
C ILE A 92 16.69 -10.78 1.20
N SER A 93 17.18 -11.87 0.59
CA SER A 93 18.62 -12.05 0.34
C SER A 93 19.18 -11.08 -0.70
N LEU A 94 18.40 -10.72 -1.72
CA LEU A 94 18.79 -9.80 -2.79
C LEU A 94 18.59 -8.33 -2.40
N HIS A 95 17.56 -8.07 -1.60
CA HIS A 95 17.07 -6.75 -1.23
C HIS A 95 16.93 -6.68 0.30
N PRO A 96 18.02 -6.66 1.07
CA PRO A 96 17.92 -6.49 2.51
C PRO A 96 17.33 -5.10 2.81
N SER A 97 16.31 -5.05 3.68
CA SER A 97 15.59 -3.80 3.94
C SER A 97 16.49 -2.73 4.57
N THR A 98 16.53 -1.56 3.95
CA THR A 98 17.19 -0.35 4.49
C THR A 98 16.18 0.71 4.93
N PHE A 99 14.89 0.40 4.82
CA PHE A 99 13.81 1.35 5.05
C PHE A 99 13.51 1.53 6.53
N SER A 100 13.04 2.73 6.88
CA SER A 100 12.55 3.03 8.22
C SER A 100 11.16 2.42 8.47
N THR A 101 10.42 2.13 7.41
CA THR A 101 9.09 1.52 7.45
C THR A 101 9.05 0.23 6.65
N LEU A 102 8.26 -0.74 7.12
CA LEU A 102 8.03 -1.99 6.37
C LEU A 102 7.12 -1.78 5.16
N TYR A 103 6.34 -0.69 5.16
CA TYR A 103 5.47 -0.34 4.03
C TYR A 103 6.25 -0.13 2.72
N GLU A 104 7.32 0.67 2.73
CA GLU A 104 8.18 0.87 1.55
C GLU A 104 8.83 -0.44 1.09
N TYR A 105 9.12 -1.33 2.05
CA TYR A 105 9.71 -2.63 1.75
C TYR A 105 8.72 -3.58 1.06
N SER A 106 7.46 -3.56 1.48
CA SER A 106 6.36 -4.30 0.86
C SER A 106 6.05 -3.76 -0.54
N GLU A 107 6.10 -2.43 -0.75
CA GLU A 107 5.95 -1.85 -2.09
C GLU A 107 7.04 -2.35 -3.05
N GLN A 108 8.30 -2.37 -2.61
CA GLN A 108 9.40 -2.89 -3.40
C GLN A 108 9.26 -4.39 -3.67
N PHE A 109 8.75 -5.17 -2.72
CA PHE A 109 8.48 -6.59 -2.92
C PHE A 109 7.44 -6.81 -4.02
N LYS A 110 6.33 -6.05 -4.01
CA LYS A 110 5.32 -6.08 -5.07
C LYS A 110 5.94 -5.86 -6.46
N GLU A 111 6.78 -4.84 -6.62
CA GLU A 111 7.47 -4.57 -7.90
C GLU A 111 8.39 -5.72 -8.31
N PHE A 112 9.13 -6.29 -7.36
CA PHE A 112 9.99 -7.45 -7.60
C PHE A 112 9.18 -8.67 -8.10
N VAL A 113 8.05 -8.97 -7.47
CA VAL A 113 7.20 -10.09 -7.88
C VAL A 113 6.57 -9.84 -9.24
N LEU A 114 6.09 -8.62 -9.52
CA LEU A 114 5.57 -8.23 -10.85
C LEU A 114 6.61 -8.45 -11.96
N ALA A 115 7.88 -8.18 -11.68
CA ALA A 115 8.96 -8.32 -12.65
C ALA A 115 9.43 -9.77 -12.85
N THR A 116 9.30 -10.63 -11.82
CA THR A 116 9.98 -11.95 -11.80
C THR A 116 9.03 -13.15 -11.83
N GLN A 117 7.77 -12.98 -11.45
CA GLN A 117 6.81 -14.08 -11.30
C GLN A 117 5.68 -13.97 -12.32
N SER A 118 5.24 -15.11 -12.87
CA SER A 118 4.07 -15.18 -13.75
C SER A 118 2.78 -14.73 -13.07
N ASN A 119 2.71 -14.92 -11.75
CA ASN A 119 1.56 -14.59 -10.89
C ASN A 119 1.69 -13.22 -10.21
N GLY A 120 2.60 -12.35 -10.67
CA GLY A 120 2.86 -11.07 -10.00
C GLY A 120 1.66 -10.12 -9.92
N GLU A 121 0.64 -10.32 -10.76
CA GLU A 121 -0.62 -9.58 -10.68
C GLU A 121 -1.35 -9.79 -9.35
N ARG A 122 -1.17 -10.95 -8.68
CA ARG A 122 -1.69 -11.18 -7.33
C ARG A 122 -1.05 -10.29 -6.28
N ALA A 123 0.26 -10.03 -6.42
CA ALA A 123 0.95 -9.08 -5.56
C ALA A 123 0.38 -7.66 -5.71
N ALA A 124 -0.05 -7.28 -6.91
CA ALA A 124 -0.68 -5.98 -7.15
C ALA A 124 -2.06 -5.87 -6.50
N VAL A 125 -2.84 -6.97 -6.46
CA VAL A 125 -4.13 -7.04 -5.74
C VAL A 125 -3.92 -6.91 -4.23
N ASP A 126 -3.06 -7.76 -3.65
CA ASP A 126 -2.69 -7.71 -2.23
C ASP A 126 -2.24 -6.29 -1.81
N TRP A 127 -1.38 -5.68 -2.61
CA TRP A 127 -0.91 -4.31 -2.36
C TRP A 127 -2.04 -3.29 -2.38
N ALA A 128 -2.96 -3.39 -3.35
CA ALA A 128 -4.10 -2.47 -3.42
C ALA A 128 -5.05 -2.64 -2.23
N ILE A 129 -5.28 -3.87 -1.76
CA ILE A 129 -6.04 -4.15 -0.53
C ILE A 129 -5.35 -3.49 0.67
N LEU A 130 -4.02 -3.62 0.79
CA LEU A 130 -3.25 -2.98 1.85
C LEU A 130 -3.34 -1.45 1.80
N LEU A 131 -3.30 -0.85 0.60
CA LEU A 131 -3.50 0.59 0.41
C LEU A 131 -4.89 1.03 0.88
N VAL A 132 -5.93 0.31 0.47
CA VAL A 132 -7.33 0.57 0.83
C VAL A 132 -7.51 0.49 2.35
N LYS A 133 -6.95 -0.56 2.98
CA LYS A 133 -7.01 -0.80 4.43
C LYS A 133 -6.43 0.35 5.24
N ASN A 134 -5.33 0.93 4.78
CA ASN A 134 -4.62 2.01 5.48
C ASN A 134 -5.18 3.41 5.19
N ARG A 135 -6.14 3.55 4.27
CA ARG A 135 -6.79 4.84 3.97
C ARG A 135 -7.95 5.12 4.92
N VAL A 136 -8.17 6.41 5.16
CA VAL A 136 -9.30 6.91 5.96
C VAL A 136 -10.52 7.04 5.06
N GLU A 137 -11.64 6.45 5.49
CA GLU A 137 -12.92 6.67 4.83
C GLU A 137 -13.33 8.14 4.93
N GLY A 138 -13.73 8.72 3.80
CA GLY A 138 -14.29 10.06 3.80
C GLY A 138 -15.72 10.09 4.35
N ASN A 139 -16.22 11.26 4.72
CA ASN A 139 -17.65 11.45 4.94
C ASN A 139 -18.38 11.32 3.59
N LEU A 140 -18.94 10.15 3.31
CA LEU A 140 -19.66 9.85 2.07
C LEU A 140 -21.12 10.28 2.21
N HIS A 141 -21.54 11.28 1.44
CA HIS A 141 -22.97 11.56 1.23
C HIS A 141 -23.43 10.83 -0.03
N ARG A 142 -24.44 9.96 0.12
CA ARG A 142 -24.80 8.91 -0.85
C ARG A 142 -26.24 9.03 -1.39
N SER A 143 -26.90 10.18 -1.24
CA SER A 143 -28.31 10.31 -1.67
C SER A 143 -28.43 10.46 -3.19
N THR A 144 -29.16 9.55 -3.83
CA THR A 144 -29.51 9.58 -5.25
C THR A 144 -30.62 10.59 -5.56
N ASP A 145 -31.40 11.03 -4.55
CA ASP A 145 -32.45 12.07 -4.70
C ASP A 145 -31.87 13.38 -5.27
N THR A 146 -30.60 13.63 -4.99
CA THR A 146 -29.88 14.85 -5.40
C THR A 146 -29.46 14.80 -6.88
N LEU A 147 -29.41 13.62 -7.50
CA LEU A 147 -29.11 13.47 -8.93
C LEU A 147 -30.32 13.80 -9.84
N MET A 148 -31.54 13.78 -9.28
CA MET A 148 -32.81 13.92 -10.02
C MET A 148 -33.39 15.33 -10.01
N THR A 149 -32.85 16.24 -9.20
CA THR A 149 -33.25 17.65 -9.21
C THR A 149 -32.38 18.43 -10.19
N ASP A 150 -32.90 19.50 -10.80
CA ASP A 150 -32.10 20.40 -11.64
C ASP A 150 -31.30 21.43 -10.80
N ASP A 151 -31.51 21.44 -9.48
CA ASP A 151 -30.98 22.44 -8.53
C ASP A 151 -29.66 22.00 -7.87
N VAL A 152 -28.78 21.38 -8.67
CA VAL A 152 -27.54 20.71 -8.22
C VAL A 152 -26.27 21.36 -8.73
N ALA A 153 -26.35 22.60 -9.23
CA ALA A 153 -25.22 23.27 -9.87
C ALA A 153 -23.94 23.34 -9.01
N ALA A 154 -24.07 23.29 -7.67
CA ALA A 154 -22.95 23.28 -6.74
C ALA A 154 -22.50 21.87 -6.29
N THR A 155 -23.27 20.82 -6.56
CA THR A 155 -22.97 19.47 -6.09
C THR A 155 -21.93 18.81 -6.98
N ARG A 156 -20.90 18.30 -6.32
CA ARG A 156 -19.74 17.67 -6.95
C ARG A 156 -19.78 16.17 -6.77
N VAL A 157 -19.34 15.46 -7.80
CA VAL A 157 -19.11 14.02 -7.76
C VAL A 157 -17.67 13.78 -7.34
N CYS A 158 -17.48 12.99 -6.29
CA CYS A 158 -16.18 12.67 -5.74
C CYS A 158 -16.00 11.15 -5.69
N PRO A 159 -14.91 10.58 -6.21
CA PRO A 159 -14.56 9.20 -5.90
C PRO A 159 -14.35 9.05 -4.40
N ASN A 160 -14.74 7.91 -3.85
CA ASN A 160 -14.38 7.56 -2.49
C ASN A 160 -12.85 7.54 -2.40
N PRO A 161 -12.24 8.26 -1.43
CA PRO A 161 -10.78 8.41 -1.36
C PRO A 161 -10.05 7.09 -1.12
N THR A 162 -10.75 6.05 -0.69
CA THR A 162 -10.18 4.72 -0.48
C THR A 162 -10.11 3.90 -1.77
N VAL A 163 -10.86 4.25 -2.82
CA VAL A 163 -10.92 3.45 -4.06
C VAL A 163 -9.54 3.36 -4.69
N GLN A 164 -9.13 2.13 -5.02
CA GLN A 164 -7.97 1.77 -5.81
C GLN A 164 -8.42 1.02 -7.06
N VAL A 165 -7.74 1.27 -8.18
CA VAL A 165 -7.95 0.53 -9.42
C VAL A 165 -6.80 -0.46 -9.56
N VAL A 166 -7.12 -1.74 -9.75
CA VAL A 166 -6.15 -2.77 -10.08
C VAL A 166 -6.48 -3.32 -11.46
N THR A 167 -5.48 -3.42 -12.32
CA THR A 167 -5.61 -4.05 -13.64
C THR A 167 -4.69 -5.25 -13.73
N THR A 168 -5.26 -6.39 -14.06
CA THR A 168 -4.58 -7.65 -14.33
C THR A 168 -4.68 -7.96 -15.83
N LYS A 169 -4.07 -9.04 -16.31
CA LYS A 169 -4.24 -9.51 -17.70
C LYS A 169 -5.68 -9.89 -18.02
N LYS A 170 -6.46 -10.30 -17.02
CA LYS A 170 -7.81 -10.83 -17.21
C LYS A 170 -8.88 -9.77 -17.05
N GLU A 171 -8.69 -8.89 -16.07
CA GLU A 171 -9.75 -7.99 -15.62
C GLU A 171 -9.20 -6.75 -14.92
N THR A 172 -10.04 -5.72 -14.84
CA THR A 172 -9.83 -4.53 -14.03
C THR A 172 -10.85 -4.54 -12.90
N ALA A 173 -10.39 -4.28 -11.68
CA ALA A 173 -11.24 -4.21 -10.50
C ALA A 173 -11.07 -2.87 -9.78
N LEU A 174 -12.17 -2.40 -9.18
CA LEU A 174 -12.17 -1.36 -8.17
C LEU A 174 -12.16 -2.03 -6.80
N ILE A 175 -11.26 -1.61 -5.92
CA ILE A 175 -11.15 -2.08 -4.54
C ILE A 175 -11.31 -0.86 -3.64
N TRP A 176 -12.22 -0.89 -2.68
CA TRP A 176 -12.47 0.25 -1.80
C TRP A 176 -12.91 -0.18 -0.41
N LYS A 177 -13.01 0.80 0.48
CA LYS A 177 -13.44 0.60 1.86
C LYS A 177 -14.79 1.26 2.08
N LEU A 178 -15.71 0.54 2.74
CA LEU A 178 -17.01 1.04 3.17
C LEU A 178 -17.38 0.42 4.51
N ASN A 179 -17.61 1.25 5.52
CA ASN A 179 -17.98 0.82 6.88
C ASN A 179 -16.97 -0.19 7.48
N ASP A 180 -15.68 0.09 7.32
CA ASP A 180 -14.57 -0.79 7.71
C ASP A 180 -14.44 -2.13 6.96
N GLU A 181 -15.32 -2.40 5.98
CA GLU A 181 -15.22 -3.56 5.09
C GLU A 181 -14.50 -3.20 3.80
N ILE A 182 -13.63 -4.09 3.33
CA ILE A 182 -12.98 -3.97 2.02
C ILE A 182 -13.86 -4.68 1.00
N LEU A 183 -14.24 -3.95 -0.04
CA LEU A 183 -15.10 -4.40 -1.12
C LEU A 183 -14.32 -4.40 -2.42
N GLU A 184 -14.69 -5.33 -3.30
CA GLU A 184 -14.10 -5.48 -4.63
C GLU A 184 -15.21 -5.62 -5.68
N ARG A 185 -15.00 -5.00 -6.83
CA ARG A 185 -15.86 -5.11 -8.00
C ARG A 185 -15.03 -5.17 -9.26
N VAL A 186 -15.19 -6.24 -10.02
CA VAL A 186 -14.70 -6.32 -11.40
C VAL A 186 -15.55 -5.38 -12.25
N VAL A 187 -14.91 -4.48 -12.98
CA VAL A 187 -15.56 -3.50 -13.84
C VAL A 187 -15.35 -3.84 -15.31
N ASP A 188 -16.39 -3.65 -16.10
CA ASP A 188 -16.29 -3.79 -17.56
C ASP A 188 -15.62 -2.57 -18.22
N SER A 189 -15.44 -2.61 -19.54
CA SER A 189 -14.85 -1.50 -20.29
C SER A 189 -15.66 -0.21 -20.23
N THR A 190 -16.98 -0.29 -20.05
CA THR A 190 -17.87 0.87 -19.98
C THR A 190 -17.72 1.55 -18.62
N GLU A 191 -17.80 0.78 -17.55
CA GLU A 191 -17.54 1.22 -16.18
C GLU A 191 -16.14 1.84 -16.06
N LEU A 192 -15.11 1.18 -16.59
CA LEU A 192 -13.75 1.73 -16.56
C LEU A 192 -13.63 3.08 -17.30
N ARG A 193 -14.29 3.23 -18.46
CA ARG A 193 -14.32 4.51 -19.19
C ARG A 193 -15.00 5.62 -18.39
N ILE A 194 -16.07 5.29 -17.66
CA ILE A 194 -16.76 6.24 -16.78
C ILE A 194 -15.85 6.64 -15.62
N TRP A 195 -15.17 5.68 -14.99
CA TRP A 195 -14.22 5.93 -13.91
C TRP A 195 -13.10 6.86 -14.36
N LEU A 196 -12.46 6.55 -15.49
CA LEU A 196 -11.37 7.35 -16.05
C LEU A 196 -11.81 8.72 -16.57
N SER A 197 -13.11 8.96 -16.71
CA SER A 197 -13.64 10.28 -17.09
C SER A 197 -13.82 11.22 -15.90
N LEU A 198 -13.63 10.75 -14.66
CA LEU A 198 -13.69 11.58 -13.46
C LEU A 198 -12.39 12.39 -13.36
N PRO A 199 -12.45 13.73 -13.45
CA PRO A 199 -11.28 14.57 -13.24
C PRO A 199 -10.90 14.63 -11.76
N ASP A 200 -9.61 14.79 -11.50
CA ASP A 200 -9.03 14.86 -10.14
C ASP A 200 -9.66 15.98 -9.27
N ALA A 201 -10.18 17.04 -9.91
CA ALA A 201 -10.70 18.23 -9.24
C ALA A 201 -12.13 18.10 -8.65
N ALA A 202 -12.73 16.90 -8.66
CA ALA A 202 -14.12 16.63 -8.28
C ALA A 202 -15.12 17.53 -9.05
N PRO A 203 -15.55 17.10 -10.25
CA PRO A 203 -16.38 17.92 -11.13
C PRO A 203 -17.76 18.14 -10.51
N THR A 204 -18.40 19.24 -10.89
CA THR A 204 -19.85 19.34 -10.70
C THR A 204 -20.57 18.25 -11.49
N ILE A 205 -21.77 17.86 -11.06
CA ILE A 205 -22.59 16.87 -11.78
C ILE A 205 -22.78 17.30 -13.26
N GLN A 206 -22.94 18.61 -13.51
CA GLN A 206 -23.14 19.12 -14.87
C GLN A 206 -21.88 19.01 -15.74
N GLU A 207 -20.70 19.35 -15.20
CA GLU A 207 -19.42 19.19 -15.88
C GLU A 207 -19.16 17.73 -16.21
N TRP A 208 -19.42 16.83 -15.27
CA TRP A 208 -19.25 15.40 -15.49
C TRP A 208 -20.24 14.86 -16.53
N LYS A 209 -21.53 15.22 -16.46
CA LYS A 209 -22.53 14.91 -17.49
C LYS A 209 -22.08 15.36 -18.89
N ASN A 210 -21.50 16.55 -19.01
CA ASN A 210 -20.96 17.05 -20.27
C ASN A 210 -19.73 16.26 -20.75
N GLY A 211 -18.87 15.82 -19.85
CA GLY A 211 -17.77 14.90 -20.15
C GLY A 211 -18.26 13.54 -20.64
N LEU A 212 -19.27 12.97 -19.98
CA LEU A 212 -19.87 11.68 -20.29
C LEU A 212 -20.57 11.67 -21.66
N LYS A 213 -21.16 12.79 -22.09
CA LYS A 213 -21.71 12.93 -23.46
C LYS A 213 -20.68 12.66 -24.55
N LYS A 214 -19.39 12.90 -24.29
CA LYS A 214 -18.31 12.60 -25.25
C LYS A 214 -18.00 11.11 -25.37
N LEU A 215 -18.47 10.29 -24.42
CA LEU A 215 -18.24 8.84 -24.42
C LEU A 215 -19.26 8.06 -25.25
N GLU A 216 -20.28 8.73 -25.81
CA GLU A 216 -21.35 8.13 -26.62
C GLU A 216 -22.07 6.97 -25.90
N LEU A 217 -22.22 7.06 -24.59
CA LEU A 217 -22.86 6.03 -23.76
C LEU A 217 -24.38 6.20 -23.72
N ASP A 218 -25.08 5.07 -23.58
CA ASP A 218 -26.53 5.05 -23.34
C ASP A 218 -26.89 5.74 -22.00
N SER A 219 -27.87 6.63 -22.03
CA SER A 219 -28.22 7.45 -20.86
C SER A 219 -28.85 6.64 -19.71
N LEU A 220 -29.55 5.54 -20.00
CA LEU A 220 -30.15 4.69 -18.97
C LEU A 220 -29.08 3.82 -18.31
N GLN A 221 -28.17 3.24 -19.11
CA GLN A 221 -27.03 2.48 -18.58
C GLN A 221 -26.14 3.35 -17.70
N LEU A 222 -25.80 4.57 -18.17
CA LEU A 222 -25.01 5.51 -17.40
C LEU A 222 -25.66 5.85 -16.06
N LYS A 223 -26.96 6.17 -16.08
CA LYS A 223 -27.71 6.46 -14.85
C LYS A 223 -27.64 5.27 -13.88
N SER A 224 -27.90 4.06 -14.38
CA SER A 224 -27.86 2.85 -13.56
C SER A 224 -26.48 2.63 -12.92
N ILE A 225 -25.39 2.77 -13.68
CA ILE A 225 -24.02 2.59 -13.16
C ILE A 225 -23.72 3.61 -12.06
N VAL A 226 -24.07 4.88 -12.27
CA VAL A 226 -23.80 5.95 -11.30
C VAL A 226 -24.61 5.77 -10.02
N GLU A 227 -25.88 5.38 -10.12
CA GLU A 227 -26.72 5.07 -8.96
C GLU A 227 -26.13 3.91 -8.16
N THR A 228 -25.75 2.82 -8.84
CA THR A 228 -25.08 1.68 -8.20
C THR A 228 -23.79 2.10 -7.50
N TRP A 229 -22.93 2.91 -8.14
CA TRP A 229 -21.67 3.36 -7.52
C TRP A 229 -21.87 4.30 -6.33
N LEU A 230 -22.95 5.08 -6.28
CA LEU A 230 -23.30 5.88 -5.10
C LEU A 230 -23.78 4.99 -3.95
N ASP A 231 -24.65 4.02 -4.25
CA ASP A 231 -25.18 3.07 -3.26
C ASP A 231 -24.05 2.20 -2.67
N GLU A 232 -23.15 1.71 -3.52
CA GLU A 232 -21.97 0.92 -3.15
C GLU A 232 -20.86 1.78 -2.51
N GLY A 233 -21.01 3.11 -2.48
CA GLY A 233 -20.03 4.01 -1.87
C GLY A 233 -18.71 4.12 -2.63
N ILE A 234 -18.69 3.74 -3.91
CA ILE A 234 -17.58 3.99 -4.86
C ILE A 234 -17.51 5.49 -5.17
N LEU A 235 -18.68 6.14 -5.28
CA LEU A 235 -18.83 7.58 -5.44
C LEU A 235 -19.50 8.21 -4.21
N SER A 236 -19.31 9.51 -4.07
CA SER A 236 -20.02 10.35 -3.12
C SER A 236 -20.35 11.71 -3.74
N LEU A 237 -21.37 12.35 -3.19
CA LEU A 237 -21.75 13.71 -3.55
C LEU A 237 -21.26 14.69 -2.48
N ARG A 238 -20.80 15.87 -2.88
CA ARG A 238 -20.44 16.95 -1.95
C ARG A 238 -21.05 18.27 -2.38
N ASN A 239 -21.71 18.95 -1.45
CA ASN A 239 -22.39 20.23 -1.71
C ASN A 239 -21.48 21.46 -1.54
N SER A 240 -20.21 21.26 -1.17
CA SER A 240 -19.22 22.32 -1.01
C SER A 240 -17.97 22.04 -1.83
N PRO A 241 -17.29 23.07 -2.37
CA PRO A 241 -15.96 22.89 -2.93
C PRO A 241 -15.04 22.28 -1.86
N PRO A 242 -14.06 21.42 -2.25
CA PRO A 242 -13.11 20.89 -1.29
C PRO A 242 -12.45 22.07 -0.59
N THR A 243 -12.58 22.14 0.73
CA THR A 243 -11.73 23.03 1.53
C THR A 243 -10.30 22.65 1.15
N PRO A 244 -9.48 23.55 0.60
CA PRO A 244 -8.12 23.20 0.23
C PRO A 244 -7.46 22.64 1.49
N SER A 245 -7.08 21.36 1.43
CA SER A 245 -6.31 20.73 2.49
C SER A 245 -5.01 21.50 2.58
N PHE A 246 -4.87 22.36 3.59
CA PHE A 246 -3.57 22.86 3.99
C PHE A 246 -2.78 21.63 4.43
N VAL A 247 -1.97 21.10 3.51
CA VAL A 247 -0.94 20.15 3.85
C VAL A 247 0.11 20.94 4.62
N GLU A 248 -0.03 21.00 5.94
CA GLU A 248 1.08 21.37 6.81
C GLU A 248 2.16 20.30 6.63
N HIS A 249 3.13 20.58 5.77
CA HIS A 249 4.42 19.91 5.83
C HIS A 249 5.04 20.27 7.19
N HIS A 250 4.82 19.42 8.19
CA HIS A 250 5.71 19.38 9.34
C HIS A 250 7.10 18.98 8.83
N ARG A 251 7.96 20.01 8.73
CA ARG A 251 9.42 19.86 8.64
C ARG A 251 9.98 19.40 9.98
#